data_AF-A0A8K1DDX4-F1
#
_entry.id   AF-A0A8K1DDX4-F1
#
_cell.length_a   1.000
_cell.length_b   1.000
_cell.length_c   1.000
_cell.angle_alpha   90.00
_cell.angle_beta   90.00
_cell.angle_gamma   90.00
#
_symmetry.space_group_name_H-M   'P 1'
#
loop_
_entity.id
_entity.type
_entity.pdbx_description
1 polymer ?
#
loop_
_entity_poly.entity_id
_entity_poly.type
_entity_poly.pdbx_seq_one_letter_code
_entity_poly.pdbx_strand_id
1 'polypeptide(L)'
;MFELRIEAYGDLSKYDTIVTRGSPTENGNFTKFYLDNGIVNAVMMVTRKENVEAIKQLIRLRKKIDDPASLGNESNKIEVGIT
;
A
#
# COMPACT_ATOMS: atom_id res chain seq x y z
N MET A 1 -20.54 -8.02 16.10
CA MET A 1 -20.22 -7.45 14.78
C MET A 1 -18.93 -6.68 14.92
N PHE A 2 -17.95 -6.85 14.04
CA PHE A 2 -16.66 -6.12 14.12
C PHE A 2 -16.72 -4.87 13.23
N GLU A 3 -16.30 -3.72 13.76
CA GLU A 3 -16.23 -2.47 13.01
C GLU A 3 -14.91 -2.39 12.22
N LEU A 4 -14.89 -3.02 11.05
CA LEU A 4 -13.75 -2.99 10.14
C LEU A 4 -14.07 -2.15 8.91
N ARG A 5 -13.23 -1.14 8.65
CA ARG A 5 -13.26 -0.37 7.41
C ARG A 5 -12.16 -0.87 6.49
N ILE A 6 -12.54 -1.36 5.31
CA ILE A 6 -11.61 -1.81 4.28
C ILE A 6 -11.79 -0.91 3.06
N GLU A 7 -10.70 -0.30 2.61
CA GLU A 7 -10.66 0.49 1.38
C GLU A 7 -9.62 -0.14 0.44
N ALA A 8 -9.98 -0.34 -0.82
CA ALA A 8 -9.09 -0.93 -1.82
C ALA A 8 -9.09 -0.10 -3.11
N TYR A 9 -7.92 0.00 -3.72
CA TYR A 9 -7.71 0.72 -4.98
C TYR A 9 -6.83 -0.13 -5.91
N GLY A 10 -7.20 -0.20 -7.19
CA GLY A 10 -6.46 -0.97 -8.20
C GLY A 10 -6.91 -2.44 -8.29
N ASP A 11 -6.06 -3.26 -8.91
CA ASP A 11 -6.30 -4.70 -9.10
C ASP A 11 -5.50 -5.54 -8.09
N LEU A 12 -6.19 -6.03 -7.06
CA LEU A 12 -5.61 -6.84 -5.98
C LEU A 12 -5.18 -8.25 -6.44
N SER A 13 -5.57 -8.69 -7.64
CA SER A 13 -5.23 -10.02 -8.16
C SER A 13 -3.88 -10.08 -8.86
N LYS A 14 -3.31 -8.92 -9.22
CA LYS A 14 -2.08 -8.82 -10.01
C LYS A 14 -0.88 -8.42 -9.16
N TYR A 15 -0.17 -9.41 -8.63
CA TYR A 15 1.04 -9.20 -7.85
C TYR A 15 2.03 -10.37 -7.91
N ASP A 16 3.31 -10.06 -7.77
CA ASP A 16 4.38 -10.99 -7.39
C ASP A 16 4.81 -10.79 -5.93
N THR A 17 4.60 -9.59 -5.39
CA THR A 17 5.10 -9.15 -4.09
C THR A 17 4.01 -8.39 -3.34
N ILE A 18 3.90 -8.64 -2.04
CA ILE A 18 3.05 -7.86 -1.13
C ILE A 18 3.93 -7.25 -0.05
N VAL A 19 3.83 -5.94 0.12
CA VAL A 19 4.47 -5.22 1.23
C VAL A 19 3.38 -4.78 2.21
N THR A 20 3.57 -5.10 3.48
CA THR A 20 2.64 -4.71 4.55
C THR A 20 3.27 -3.59 5.38
N ARG A 21 2.49 -2.52 5.62
CA ARG A 21 2.81 -1.41 6.50
C ARG A 21 1.86 -1.43 7.69
N GLY A 22 2.40 -1.46 8.91
CA GLY A 22 1.62 -1.78 10.11
C GLY A 22 1.46 -3.27 10.34
N SER A 23 0.65 -3.63 11.33
CA SER A 23 0.54 -4.99 11.82
C SER A 23 -0.92 -5.44 11.93
N PRO A 24 -1.31 -6.52 11.21
CA PRO A 24 -2.63 -7.12 11.38
C PRO A 24 -2.88 -7.67 12.79
N THR A 25 -1.83 -8.02 13.53
CA THR A 25 -1.94 -8.73 14.81
C THR A 25 -1.82 -7.83 16.03
N GLU A 26 -1.17 -6.67 15.92
CA GLU A 26 -0.99 -5.77 17.07
C GLU A 26 -2.20 -4.86 17.30
N ASN A 27 -2.64 -4.15 16.26
CA ASN A 27 -3.74 -3.18 16.36
C ASN A 27 -4.79 -3.34 15.26
N GLY A 28 -4.65 -4.36 14.40
CA GLY A 28 -5.54 -4.62 13.27
C GLY A 28 -5.46 -3.57 12.15
N ASN A 29 -4.61 -2.54 12.29
CA ASN A 29 -4.50 -1.41 11.37
C ASN A 29 -3.30 -1.62 10.46
N PHE A 30 -3.55 -1.84 9.16
CA PHE A 30 -2.48 -2.06 8.21
C PHE A 30 -2.85 -1.64 6.79
N THR A 31 -1.81 -1.40 5.99
CA THR A 31 -1.90 -1.16 4.56
C THR A 31 -1.11 -2.24 3.84
N LYS A 32 -1.69 -2.87 2.83
CA LYS A 32 -1.00 -3.78 1.91
C LYS A 32 -0.81 -3.11 0.57
N PHE A 33 0.42 -3.12 0.08
CA PHE A 33 0.78 -2.72 -1.28
C PHE A 33 0.99 -3.99 -2.09
N TYR A 34 0.30 -4.11 -3.21
CA TYR A 34 0.37 -5.23 -4.13
C TYR A 34 1.20 -4.78 -5.33
N LEU A 35 2.37 -5.38 -5.49
CA LEU A 35 3.34 -5.01 -6.51
C LEU A 35 3.54 -6.15 -7.51
N ASP A 36 3.82 -5.78 -8.75
CA ASP A 36 4.23 -6.68 -9.84
C ASP A 36 5.47 -6.05 -10.50
N ASN A 37 6.61 -6.75 -10.46
CA ASN A 37 7.90 -6.24 -10.94
C ASN A 37 8.27 -4.86 -10.36
N GLY A 38 8.02 -4.67 -9.06
CA GLY A 38 8.29 -3.42 -8.34
C GLY A 38 7.32 -2.27 -8.65
N ILE A 39 6.26 -2.50 -9.42
CA ILE A 39 5.22 -1.49 -9.72
C ILE A 39 4.00 -1.77 -8.85
N VAL A 40 3.50 -0.76 -8.14
CA VAL A 40 2.27 -0.89 -7.34
C VAL A 40 1.04 -0.97 -8.25
N ASN A 41 0.37 -2.12 -8.27
CA ASN A 41 -0.89 -2.31 -8.99
C ASN A 41 -2.12 -2.03 -8.11
N ALA A 42 -2.00 -2.28 -6.81
CA ALA A 42 -3.10 -2.07 -5.89
C ALA A 42 -2.64 -1.77 -4.46
N VAL A 43 -3.54 -1.15 -3.70
CA VAL A 43 -3.38 -0.90 -2.28
C VAL A 43 -4.68 -1.23 -1.55
N MET A 44 -4.57 -1.94 -0.44
CA MET A 44 -5.69 -2.22 0.48
C MET A 44 -5.35 -1.68 1.86
N MET A 45 -6.25 -0.90 2.45
CA MET A 45 -6.14 -0.35 3.79
C MET A 45 -7.21 -0.97 4.67
N VAL A 46 -6.81 -1.40 5.87
CA VAL A 46 -7.69 -1.89 6.91
C VAL A 46 -7.55 -0.96 8.11
N THR A 47 -8.66 -0.31 8.48
CA THR A 47 -8.79 0.59 9.65
C THR A 47 -7.74 1.71 9.79
N ARG A 48 -6.94 1.94 8.73
CA ARG A 48 -5.90 2.97 8.59
C ARG A 48 -6.33 4.03 7.57
N LYS A 49 -6.00 5.30 7.82
CA LYS A 49 -6.21 6.41 6.88
C LYS A 49 -4.87 6.86 6.33
N GLU A 50 -4.55 6.44 5.12
CA GLU A 50 -3.43 6.98 4.35
C GLU A 50 -3.89 8.15 3.47
N ASN A 51 -2.93 8.86 2.86
CA ASN A 51 -3.25 9.83 1.82
C ASN A 51 -3.74 9.10 0.55
N VAL A 52 -5.06 9.04 0.38
CA VAL A 52 -5.73 8.36 -0.74
C VAL A 52 -5.30 8.93 -2.10
N GLU A 53 -5.04 10.23 -2.20
CA GLU A 53 -4.62 10.83 -3.47
C GLU A 53 -3.21 10.37 -3.86
N ALA A 54 -2.30 10.31 -2.89
CA ALA A 54 -0.96 9.76 -3.11
C ALA A 54 -1.01 8.28 -3.54
N ILE A 55 -1.88 7.47 -2.93
CA ILE A 55 -2.10 6.07 -3.33
C ILE A 55 -2.60 5.98 -4.79
N LYS A 56 -3.61 6.78 -5.15
CA LYS A 56 -4.15 6.78 -6.51
C LYS A 56 -3.09 7.20 -7.52
N GLN A 57 -2.27 8.20 -7.19
CA GLN A 57 -1.17 8.62 -8.05
C GLN A 57 -0.10 7.54 -8.19
N LEU A 58 0.26 6.86 -7.10
CA LEU A 58 1.22 5.76 -7.11
C LEU A 58 0.81 4.64 -8.08
N ILE A 59 -0.46 4.23 -8.01
CA ILE A 59 -1.04 3.22 -8.92
C ILE A 59 -1.10 3.75 -10.36
N ARG A 60 -1.56 4.99 -10.56
CA ARG A 60 -1.71 5.60 -11.90
C ARG A 60 -0.39 5.76 -12.64
N LEU A 61 0.66 6.19 -11.94
CA LEU A 61 1.96 6.46 -12.56
C LEU A 61 2.70 5.20 -12.93
N ARG A 62 2.38 4.07 -12.29
CA ARG A 62 3.03 2.77 -12.53
C ARG A 62 4.56 2.85 -12.47
N LYS A 63 5.10 3.76 -11.64
CA LYS A 63 6.54 3.94 -11.49
C LYS A 63 7.10 2.70 -10.77
N LYS A 64 8.23 2.19 -11.26
CA LYS A 64 8.95 1.11 -10.58
C LYS A 64 9.60 1.67 -9.32
N ILE A 65 9.47 0.93 -8.21
CA ILE A 65 10.09 1.22 -6.93
C ILE A 65 11.30 0.29 -6.80
N ASP A 66 12.49 0.89 -6.64
CA ASP A 66 13.74 0.13 -6.58
C ASP A 66 13.88 -0.68 -5.29
N ASP A 67 13.37 -0.13 -4.18
CA ASP A 67 13.26 -0.83 -2.89
C ASP A 67 11.80 -0.88 -2.42
N PRO A 68 11.01 -1.90 -2.84
CA PRO A 68 9.62 -2.06 -2.39
C PRO A 68 9.46 -2.17 -0.87
N ALA A 69 10.46 -2.69 -0.15
CA ALA A 69 10.38 -2.90 1.29
C ALA A 69 10.24 -1.56 2.05
N SER A 70 10.76 -0.47 1.47
CA SER A 70 10.61 0.89 2.01
C SER A 70 9.16 1.34 2.21
N LEU A 71 8.19 0.76 1.47
CA LEU A 71 6.76 1.02 1.64
C LEU A 71 6.20 0.52 2.98
N GLY A 72 6.83 -0.49 3.56
CA GLY A 72 6.46 -1.06 4.86
C GLY A 72 6.92 -0.22 6.05
N ASN A 73 7.86 0.71 5.83
CA ASN A 73 8.41 1.55 6.88
C ASN A 73 7.43 2.67 7.26
N GLU A 74 6.98 2.65 8.51
CA GLU A 74 5.99 3.59 9.02
C GLU A 74 6.49 5.03 9.14
N SER A 75 7.80 5.24 9.20
CA SER A 75 8.42 6.57 9.25
C SER A 75 8.44 7.25 7.88
N ASN A 76 8.29 6.51 6.79
CA ASN A 76 8.30 7.05 5.43
C ASN A 76 6.91 7.57 5.05
N LYS A 77 6.81 8.78 4.52
CA LYS A 77 5.55 9.22 3.92
C LYS A 77 5.32 8.51 2.58
N ILE A 78 4.07 8.19 2.28
CA ILE A 78 3.68 7.74 0.94
C ILE A 78 3.62 8.99 0.05
N GLU A 79 4.74 9.29 -0.61
CA GLU A 79 4.86 10.41 -1.54
C GLU A 79 5.29 9.90 -2.91
N VAL A 80 4.80 10.56 -3.96
CA VAL A 80 5.17 10.27 -5.34
C VAL A 80 6.53 10.93 -5.60
N GLY A 81 7.61 10.27 -5.18
CA GLY A 81 8.94 10.89 -5.23
C GLY A 81 10.05 10.07 -4.61
N ILE A 82 10.02 8.74 -4.72
CA ILE A 82 11.22 7.94 -4.43
C ILE A 82 12.13 8.11 -5.66
N THR A 83 13.25 8.81 -5.42
CA THR A 83 14.33 9.11 -6.36
C THR A 83 15.57 8.41 -5.87
#